data_AF-A0A7V9R0R1-F1
#
_entry.id   AF-A0A7V9R0R1-F1
#
_cell.length_a   1.000
_cell.length_b   1.000
_cell.length_c   1.000
_cell.angle_alpha   90.00
_cell.angle_beta   90.00
_cell.angle_gamma   90.00
#
_symmetry.space_group_name_H-M   'P 1'
#
loop_
_entity.id
_entity.type
_entity.pdbx_description
1 polymer ?
#
loop_
_entity_poly.entity_id
_entity_poly.type
_entity_poly.pdbx_seq_one_letter_code
_entity_poly.pdbx_strand_id
1 'polypeptide(L)'
;MRLRPLLAVVTVAVFVPGLTSCDATTPGTGVDNGSSASCAAIVKYHGHTYEGHGDLKRLPETTSRTEVGSIPPCDDGNGVEAVESVKVQELRDISIERALLVNGHFFLRKNAQLPKAARVWFSAQSCASRGRFELTGQWLSVLGRREVHFDADIRPPYHIELKVASGPHTDVGDILTIHATHQTDPQLGPADVRRTLWNGGDLTAQVHCDGKQLIADGLASVSK
;
A
#
# COMPACT_ATOMS: atom_id res chain seq x y z
N MET A 1 30.51 -63.93 -27.42
CA MET A 1 29.21 -64.62 -27.36
C MET A 1 28.12 -63.59 -27.12
N ARG A 2 27.15 -63.51 -28.03
CA ARG A 2 26.00 -62.60 -27.96
C ARG A 2 24.82 -63.37 -27.37
N LEU A 3 24.18 -62.85 -26.32
CA LEU A 3 22.85 -63.26 -25.89
C LEU A 3 21.94 -62.03 -25.84
N ARG A 4 20.96 -62.01 -26.75
CA ARG A 4 19.69 -61.26 -26.68
C ARG A 4 18.60 -62.27 -26.24
N PRO A 5 17.33 -61.88 -26.10
CA PRO A 5 16.70 -61.13 -25.00
C PRO A 5 15.51 -61.92 -24.41
N LEU A 6 14.95 -61.49 -23.27
CA LEU A 6 13.58 -61.86 -22.90
C LEU A 6 12.81 -60.61 -22.49
N LEU A 7 11.84 -60.27 -23.33
CA LEU A 7 10.79 -59.30 -23.08
C LEU A 7 9.94 -59.79 -21.90
N ALA A 8 9.72 -58.93 -20.91
CA ALA A 8 8.52 -58.98 -20.07
C ALA A 8 7.78 -57.65 -20.24
N VAL A 9 6.66 -57.74 -20.95
CA VAL A 9 5.67 -56.67 -21.11
C VAL A 9 4.89 -56.58 -19.81
N VAL A 10 4.99 -55.44 -19.10
CA VAL A 10 4.03 -55.06 -18.06
C VAL A 10 3.36 -53.79 -18.53
N THR A 11 2.09 -53.94 -18.86
CA THR A 11 1.16 -52.90 -19.27
C THR A 11 0.36 -52.43 -18.04
N VAL A 12 -0.15 -51.19 -18.09
CA VAL A 12 -1.20 -50.57 -17.24
C VAL A 12 -0.65 -49.85 -15.99
N ALA A 13 -0.96 -48.58 -15.66
CA ALA A 13 -1.97 -47.64 -16.13
C ALA A 13 -1.41 -46.20 -16.13
N VAL A 14 -1.78 -45.44 -17.16
CA VAL A 14 -1.53 -44.01 -17.30
C VAL A 14 -2.60 -43.25 -16.48
N PHE A 15 -2.19 -42.62 -15.38
CA PHE A 15 -2.98 -41.58 -14.73
C PHE A 15 -2.50 -40.22 -15.25
N VAL A 16 -3.32 -39.60 -16.10
CA VAL A 16 -3.21 -38.18 -16.46
C VAL A 16 -4.35 -37.44 -15.77
N PRO A 17 -4.09 -36.71 -14.69
CA PRO A 17 -4.79 -35.48 -14.38
C PRO A 17 -3.94 -34.34 -14.96
N GLY A 18 -4.32 -33.73 -16.09
CA GLY A 18 -5.32 -32.67 -16.04
C GLY A 18 -4.65 -31.36 -15.61
N LEU A 19 -3.82 -30.78 -16.48
CA LEU A 19 -3.30 -29.42 -16.37
C LEU A 19 -4.42 -28.43 -16.67
N THR A 20 -4.91 -27.70 -15.66
CA THR A 20 -5.53 -26.38 -15.86
C THR A 20 -5.39 -25.50 -14.63
N SER A 21 -4.87 -24.29 -14.87
CA SER A 21 -5.25 -23.01 -14.25
C SER A 21 -4.54 -22.53 -12.97
N CYS A 22 -3.55 -21.66 -13.23
CA CYS A 22 -3.30 -20.38 -12.54
C CYS A 22 -2.96 -20.41 -11.04
N ASP A 23 -1.65 -20.41 -10.76
CA ASP A 23 -1.08 -19.71 -9.62
C ASP A 23 -1.46 -18.21 -9.69
N ALA A 24 -2.52 -17.85 -8.98
CA ALA A 24 -2.76 -16.49 -8.54
C ALA A 24 -2.21 -16.39 -7.12
N THR A 25 -1.07 -15.72 -6.98
CA THR A 25 -0.61 -15.15 -5.72
C THR A 25 -1.73 -14.26 -5.18
N THR A 26 -2.49 -14.74 -4.20
CA THR A 26 -3.45 -13.93 -3.46
C THR A 26 -2.67 -12.91 -2.63
N PRO A 27 -2.86 -11.60 -2.83
CA PRO A 27 -2.42 -10.61 -1.85
C PRO A 27 -3.25 -10.83 -0.58
N GLY A 28 -2.60 -10.87 0.57
CA GLY A 28 -3.20 -11.23 1.86
C GLY A 28 -4.53 -10.53 2.12
N THR A 29 -5.61 -11.30 2.08
CA THR A 29 -6.84 -10.97 2.79
C THR A 29 -6.64 -11.35 4.25
N GLY A 30 -6.27 -10.38 5.07
CA GLY A 30 -6.52 -10.48 6.50
C GLY A 30 -8.03 -10.51 6.70
N VAL A 31 -8.57 -11.71 6.93
CA VAL A 31 -9.96 -11.90 7.34
C VAL A 31 -9.91 -12.45 8.75
N ASP A 32 -9.85 -11.53 9.71
CA ASP A 32 -10.15 -11.86 11.10
C ASP A 32 -11.67 -11.88 11.26
N ASN A 33 -12.15 -12.99 11.80
CA ASN A 33 -13.55 -13.23 12.14
C ASN A 33 -13.98 -12.33 13.31
N GLY A 34 -14.92 -11.41 13.08
CA GLY A 34 -15.70 -10.80 14.18
C GLY A 34 -16.14 -9.34 13.96
N SER A 35 -17.45 -9.12 14.03
CA SER A 35 -18.18 -7.85 14.07
C SER A 35 -18.52 -7.19 12.72
N SER A 36 -19.83 -7.03 12.51
CA SER A 36 -20.53 -6.59 11.31
C SER A 36 -20.54 -5.07 11.17
N ALA A 37 -19.62 -4.53 10.36
CA ALA A 37 -19.66 -3.16 9.82
C ALA A 37 -18.53 -2.94 8.80
N SER A 38 -18.42 -3.77 7.75
CA SER A 38 -17.41 -3.54 6.70
C SER A 38 -17.98 -2.62 5.62
N CYS A 39 -17.89 -1.30 5.84
CA CYS A 39 -18.17 -0.31 4.81
C CYS A 39 -17.15 -0.48 3.67
N ALA A 40 -17.56 -1.08 2.56
CA ALA A 40 -16.73 -1.08 1.38
C ALA A 40 -16.50 0.37 0.94
N ALA A 41 -15.24 0.77 0.69
CA ALA A 41 -14.90 2.09 0.18
C ALA A 41 -15.49 2.25 -1.23
N ILE A 42 -16.69 2.82 -1.34
CA ILE A 42 -17.44 2.95 -2.59
C ILE A 42 -17.68 4.42 -2.92
N VAL A 43 -17.51 4.78 -4.18
CA VAL A 43 -17.90 6.08 -4.74
C VAL A 43 -18.87 5.86 -5.90
N LYS A 44 -19.95 6.64 -5.94
CA LYS A 44 -20.90 6.73 -7.06
C LYS A 44 -20.58 7.98 -7.87
N TYR A 45 -20.47 7.83 -9.19
CA TYR A 45 -20.19 8.94 -10.09
C TYR A 45 -20.79 8.64 -11.47
N HIS A 46 -21.58 9.58 -12.01
CA HIS A 46 -22.36 9.44 -13.26
C HIS A 46 -23.10 8.10 -13.40
N GLY A 47 -23.76 7.64 -12.31
CA GLY A 47 -24.50 6.37 -12.29
C GLY A 47 -23.63 5.11 -12.26
N HIS A 48 -22.31 5.25 -12.22
CA HIS A 48 -21.36 4.15 -12.08
C HIS A 48 -20.88 3.99 -10.63
N THR A 49 -20.42 2.79 -10.30
CA THR A 49 -19.86 2.44 -8.99
C THR A 49 -18.36 2.28 -9.14
N TYR A 50 -17.61 2.89 -8.23
CA TYR A 50 -16.16 2.78 -8.13
C TYR A 50 -15.83 2.24 -6.75
N GLU A 51 -14.87 1.32 -6.70
CA GLU A 51 -14.44 0.63 -5.49
C GLU A 51 -12.99 1.05 -5.19
N GLY A 52 -12.70 1.34 -3.93
CA GLY A 52 -11.35 1.65 -3.47
C GLY A 52 -10.42 0.50 -3.79
N HIS A 53 -9.23 0.80 -4.31
CA HIS A 53 -8.28 -0.21 -4.73
C HIS A 53 -6.91 0.05 -4.14
N GLY A 54 -6.60 -0.63 -3.03
CA GLY A 54 -5.29 -0.61 -2.37
C GLY A 54 -4.82 0.77 -1.91
N ASP A 55 -3.69 0.79 -1.21
CA ASP A 55 -3.04 2.03 -0.82
C ASP A 55 -2.06 2.47 -1.90
N LEU A 56 -2.17 3.73 -2.31
CA LEU A 56 -1.19 4.33 -3.20
C LEU A 56 0.15 4.48 -2.48
N LYS A 57 1.21 3.98 -3.11
CA LYS A 57 2.61 4.20 -2.74
C LYS A 57 3.23 5.36 -3.51
N ARG A 58 2.63 5.76 -4.63
CA ARG A 58 2.97 6.98 -5.37
C ARG A 58 1.69 7.74 -5.70
N LEU A 59 1.74 9.06 -5.57
CA LEU A 59 0.61 9.89 -5.95
C LEU A 59 0.55 10.03 -7.47
N PRO A 60 -0.56 9.65 -8.11
CA PRO A 60 -0.71 9.87 -9.54
C PRO A 60 -0.89 11.36 -9.85
N GLU A 61 -0.40 11.76 -11.02
CA GLU A 61 -0.68 13.08 -11.55
C GLU A 61 -2.15 13.19 -11.96
N THR A 62 -2.78 14.32 -11.65
CA THR A 62 -4.15 14.64 -12.05
C THR A 62 -4.19 15.67 -13.17
N THR A 63 -5.33 15.78 -13.86
CA THR A 63 -5.57 16.82 -14.88
C THR A 63 -6.01 18.16 -14.28
N SER A 64 -6.07 18.26 -12.94
CA SER A 64 -6.77 19.32 -12.20
C SER A 64 -8.28 19.43 -12.47
N ARG A 65 -8.85 18.64 -13.40
CA ARG A 65 -10.29 18.55 -13.58
C ARG A 65 -10.90 17.84 -12.37
N THR A 66 -11.91 18.47 -11.80
CA THR A 66 -12.62 17.91 -10.66
C THR A 66 -14.11 18.00 -10.84
N GLU A 67 -14.80 16.96 -10.42
CA GLU A 67 -16.25 16.84 -10.47
C GLU A 67 -16.79 16.37 -9.12
N VAL A 68 -18.11 16.20 -9.02
CA VAL A 68 -18.77 15.77 -7.78
C VAL A 68 -19.24 14.33 -7.94
N GLY A 69 -18.81 13.47 -7.03
CA GLY A 69 -19.36 12.13 -6.81
C GLY A 69 -20.07 12.06 -5.47
N SER A 70 -20.52 10.86 -5.09
CA SER A 70 -21.09 10.62 -3.77
C SER A 70 -20.61 9.32 -3.14
N ILE A 71 -20.44 9.32 -1.83
CA ILE A 71 -20.24 8.11 -1.04
C ILE A 71 -21.63 7.68 -0.55
N PRO A 72 -22.06 6.43 -0.84
CA PRO A 72 -23.35 5.95 -0.37
C PRO A 72 -23.33 5.82 1.15
N PRO A 73 -24.50 5.86 1.80
CA PRO A 73 -24.57 5.72 3.25
C PRO A 73 -24.00 4.36 3.66
N CYS A 74 -23.23 4.36 4.74
CA CYS A 74 -22.85 3.13 5.42
C CYS A 74 -23.50 3.06 6.80
N ASP A 75 -23.79 1.84 7.26
CA ASP A 75 -24.18 1.56 8.63
C ASP A 75 -23.00 0.85 9.31
N ASP A 76 -22.32 1.58 10.17
CA ASP A 76 -21.17 1.10 10.95
C ASP A 76 -21.59 0.55 12.33
N GLY A 77 -22.89 0.39 12.57
CA GLY A 77 -23.46 0.02 13.87
C GLY A 77 -23.81 1.22 14.76
N ASN A 78 -23.49 2.46 14.36
CA ASN A 78 -23.94 3.70 15.01
C ASN A 78 -25.10 4.38 14.27
N GLY A 79 -25.68 3.70 13.27
CA GLY A 79 -26.78 4.18 12.45
C GLY A 79 -26.37 4.43 11.01
N VAL A 80 -27.36 4.66 10.15
CA VAL A 80 -27.14 4.90 8.72
C VAL A 80 -26.62 6.32 8.54
N GLU A 81 -25.38 6.46 8.08
CA GLU A 81 -24.81 7.76 7.71
C GLU A 81 -25.57 8.40 6.54
N ALA A 82 -25.45 9.72 6.38
CA ALA A 82 -26.01 10.40 5.22
C ALA A 82 -25.16 10.14 3.96
N VAL A 83 -25.76 10.31 2.78
CA VAL A 83 -24.99 10.38 1.53
C VAL A 83 -24.04 11.57 1.60
N GLU A 84 -22.74 11.31 1.44
CA GLU A 84 -21.72 12.36 1.41
C GLU A 84 -21.41 12.75 -0.03
N SER A 85 -21.31 14.05 -0.32
CA SER A 85 -20.80 14.54 -1.61
C SER A 85 -19.29 14.68 -1.54
N VAL A 86 -18.58 14.13 -2.53
CA VAL A 86 -17.11 14.13 -2.55
C VAL A 86 -16.56 14.69 -3.85
N LYS A 87 -15.38 15.32 -3.76
CA LYS A 87 -14.66 15.81 -4.93
C LYS A 87 -13.92 14.65 -5.60
N VAL A 88 -14.32 14.32 -6.83
CA VAL A 88 -13.61 13.35 -7.67
C VAL A 88 -12.62 14.09 -8.56
N GLN A 89 -11.42 13.54 -8.73
CA GLN A 89 -10.39 14.12 -9.60
C GLN A 89 -10.05 13.15 -10.72
N GLU A 90 -9.86 13.69 -11.92
CA GLU A 90 -9.42 12.91 -13.08
C GLU A 90 -7.89 12.74 -13.07
N LEU A 91 -7.47 11.53 -13.41
CA LEU A 91 -6.07 11.14 -13.55
C LEU A 91 -5.55 11.54 -14.93
N ARG A 92 -4.30 12.00 -15.01
CA ARG A 92 -3.70 12.48 -16.28
C ARG A 92 -3.76 11.45 -17.41
N ASP A 93 -3.44 10.19 -17.10
CA ASP A 93 -3.30 9.13 -18.09
C ASP A 93 -4.46 8.12 -18.09
N ILE A 94 -5.50 8.34 -17.27
CA ILE A 94 -6.62 7.42 -17.11
C ILE A 94 -7.92 8.20 -17.06
N SER A 95 -8.81 7.93 -18.02
CA SER A 95 -10.14 8.55 -18.07
C SER A 95 -10.92 8.34 -16.78
N ILE A 96 -11.61 9.39 -16.33
CA ILE A 96 -12.44 9.37 -15.12
C ILE A 96 -13.52 8.28 -15.15
N GLU A 97 -14.00 7.90 -16.34
CA GLU A 97 -14.98 6.82 -16.57
C GLU A 97 -14.47 5.41 -16.20
N ARG A 98 -13.15 5.29 -16.00
CA ARG A 98 -12.48 4.04 -15.64
C ARG A 98 -11.94 4.07 -14.22
N ALA A 99 -11.32 5.16 -13.81
CA ALA A 99 -10.81 5.34 -12.46
C ALA A 99 -10.74 6.81 -12.09
N LEU A 100 -10.84 7.09 -10.79
CA LEU A 100 -10.85 8.45 -10.25
C LEU A 100 -10.08 8.51 -8.94
N LEU A 101 -9.66 9.71 -8.53
CA LEU A 101 -9.13 9.97 -7.20
C LEU A 101 -10.17 10.67 -6.33
N VAL A 102 -10.28 10.23 -5.07
CA VAL A 102 -11.02 10.96 -4.02
C VAL A 102 -10.12 11.08 -2.81
N ASN A 103 -9.88 12.30 -2.34
CA ASN A 103 -9.05 12.59 -1.16
C ASN A 103 -7.67 11.91 -1.20
N GLY A 104 -7.09 11.74 -2.39
CA GLY A 104 -5.80 11.07 -2.56
C GLY A 104 -5.86 9.55 -2.58
N HIS A 105 -7.04 8.93 -2.56
CA HIS A 105 -7.24 7.48 -2.72
C HIS A 105 -7.71 7.16 -4.14
N PHE A 106 -7.25 6.03 -4.68
CA PHE A 106 -7.60 5.57 -6.01
C PHE A 106 -8.83 4.65 -5.98
N PHE A 107 -9.82 4.99 -6.80
CA PHE A 107 -11.04 4.22 -6.98
C PHE A 107 -11.13 3.74 -8.41
N LEU A 108 -11.34 2.44 -8.57
CA LEU A 108 -11.49 1.78 -9.87
C LEU A 108 -12.96 1.49 -10.12
N ARG A 109 -13.43 1.72 -11.35
CA ARG A 109 -14.80 1.35 -11.72
C ARG A 109 -15.04 -0.13 -11.46
N LYS A 110 -16.16 -0.45 -10.82
CA LYS A 110 -16.55 -1.83 -10.50
C LYS A 110 -16.47 -2.72 -11.74
N ASN A 111 -15.86 -3.89 -11.58
CA ASN A 111 -15.57 -4.87 -12.64
C ASN A 111 -14.56 -4.43 -13.72
N ALA A 112 -13.98 -3.23 -13.64
CA ALA A 112 -12.89 -2.84 -14.52
C ALA A 112 -11.58 -3.50 -14.09
N GLN A 113 -10.70 -3.79 -15.05
CA GLN A 113 -9.35 -4.24 -14.74
C GLN A 113 -8.45 -3.03 -14.45
N LEU A 114 -7.56 -3.18 -13.46
CA LEU A 114 -6.55 -2.18 -13.11
C LEU A 114 -5.71 -1.81 -14.36
N PRO A 115 -5.71 -0.53 -14.80
CA PRO A 115 -4.90 -0.09 -15.92
C PRO A 115 -3.42 -0.39 -15.70
N LYS A 116 -2.71 -0.82 -16.76
CA LYS A 116 -1.26 -1.10 -16.67
C LYS A 116 -0.47 0.10 -16.15
N ALA A 117 -0.85 1.31 -16.59
CA ALA A 117 -0.26 2.56 -16.14
C ALA A 117 -0.44 2.80 -14.62
N ALA A 118 -1.53 2.32 -14.02
CA ALA A 118 -1.80 2.50 -12.59
C ALA A 118 -1.01 1.56 -11.67
N ARG A 119 -0.52 0.42 -12.18
CA ARG A 119 0.19 -0.59 -11.37
C ARG A 119 1.40 -0.03 -10.63
N VAL A 120 2.06 0.94 -11.24
CA VAL A 120 3.24 1.60 -10.68
C VAL A 120 2.92 2.36 -9.40
N TRP A 121 1.68 2.85 -9.24
CA TRP A 121 1.27 3.62 -8.07
C TRP A 121 1.05 2.75 -6.83
N PHE A 122 0.89 1.44 -6.99
CA PHE A 122 0.69 0.48 -5.89
C PHE A 122 1.97 -0.26 -5.51
N SER A 123 3.07 0.02 -6.19
CA SER A 123 4.35 -0.63 -5.97
C SER A 123 5.27 0.33 -5.22
N ALA A 124 5.80 -0.10 -4.07
CA ALA A 124 6.80 0.69 -3.36
C ALA A 124 8.05 0.90 -4.23
N GLN A 125 8.60 2.12 -4.20
CA GLN A 125 9.89 2.43 -4.79
C GLN A 125 10.96 1.55 -4.15
N SER A 126 11.71 0.80 -4.96
CA SER A 126 12.91 0.14 -4.46
C SER A 126 13.99 1.18 -4.17
N CYS A 127 14.64 1.09 -3.02
CA CYS A 127 15.80 1.92 -2.71
C CYS A 127 16.90 1.65 -3.75
N ALA A 128 17.34 2.69 -4.47
CA ALA A 128 18.40 2.60 -5.48
C ALA A 128 19.47 3.69 -5.34
N SER A 129 19.28 4.63 -4.41
CA SER A 129 20.20 5.73 -4.14
C SER A 129 21.53 5.22 -3.57
N ARG A 130 22.64 5.83 -4.01
CA ARG A 130 23.97 5.50 -3.47
C ARG A 130 24.24 6.28 -2.19
N GLY A 131 24.86 5.63 -1.22
CA GLY A 131 25.30 6.26 0.02
C GLY A 131 24.15 6.56 0.99
N ARG A 132 24.43 7.47 1.93
CA ARG A 132 23.44 7.99 2.89
C ARG A 132 22.82 9.28 2.38
N PHE A 133 21.54 9.45 2.65
CA PHE A 133 20.80 10.67 2.30
C PHE A 133 19.71 10.93 3.33
N GLU A 134 19.19 12.15 3.32
CA GLU A 134 18.13 12.57 4.22
C GLU A 134 16.80 12.63 3.47
N LEU A 135 15.75 12.19 4.15
CA LEU A 135 14.36 12.34 3.75
C LEU A 135 13.65 13.14 4.84
N THR A 136 12.83 14.11 4.45
CA THR A 136 11.90 14.77 5.37
C THR A 136 10.51 14.72 4.78
N GLY A 137 9.50 14.42 5.60
CA GLY A 137 8.14 14.27 5.11
C GLY A 137 7.12 14.02 6.20
N GLN A 138 5.86 13.90 5.78
CA GLN A 138 4.76 13.61 6.68
C GLN A 138 4.81 12.14 7.11
N TRP A 139 4.81 11.87 8.42
CA TRP A 139 4.72 10.52 8.96
C TRP A 139 3.27 10.03 8.85
N LEU A 140 3.04 8.98 8.05
CA LEU A 140 1.70 8.47 7.76
C LEU A 140 1.30 7.27 8.62
N SER A 141 2.24 6.35 8.88
CA SER A 141 1.94 5.14 9.63
C SER A 141 3.20 4.53 10.26
N VAL A 142 3.00 3.68 11.25
CA VAL A 142 4.03 2.79 11.80
C VAL A 142 3.50 1.36 11.83
N LEU A 143 4.31 0.43 11.32
CA LEU A 143 4.00 -0.99 11.25
C LEU A 143 5.06 -1.76 12.03
N GLY A 144 4.71 -2.15 13.26
CA GLY A 144 5.52 -3.02 14.11
C GLY A 144 5.27 -4.49 13.82
N ARG A 145 6.27 -5.35 14.06
CA ARG A 145 6.11 -6.81 14.01
C ARG A 145 5.63 -7.43 15.33
N ARG A 146 5.41 -6.62 16.35
CA ARG A 146 5.12 -7.05 17.72
C ARG A 146 3.76 -6.51 18.16
N GLU A 147 3.10 -7.25 19.04
CA GLU A 147 1.89 -6.80 19.70
C GLU A 147 2.16 -5.50 20.47
N VAL A 148 1.32 -4.50 20.22
CA VAL A 148 1.35 -3.21 20.91
C VAL A 148 0.90 -3.41 22.35
N HIS A 149 1.69 -2.94 23.31
CA HIS A 149 1.33 -3.06 24.73
C HIS A 149 0.54 -1.84 25.22
N PHE A 150 0.73 -0.70 24.56
CA PHE A 150 0.06 0.57 24.85
C PHE A 150 0.03 1.45 23.59
N ASP A 151 -0.79 2.49 23.60
CA ASP A 151 -0.89 3.41 22.47
C ASP A 151 0.43 4.14 22.22
N ALA A 152 0.88 4.13 20.97
CA ALA A 152 2.18 4.64 20.54
C ALA A 152 3.39 3.81 21.02
N ASP A 153 3.19 2.54 21.37
CA ASP A 153 4.29 1.59 21.60
C ASP A 153 5.06 1.32 20.29
N ILE A 154 6.20 1.99 20.14
CA ILE A 154 7.11 1.83 19.02
C ILE A 154 8.46 1.34 19.54
N ARG A 155 8.85 0.13 19.12
CA ARG A 155 10.13 -0.51 19.48
C ARG A 155 10.71 -1.20 18.26
N PRO A 156 11.98 -0.95 17.90
CA PRO A 156 12.57 -1.63 16.75
C PRO A 156 12.53 -3.16 16.89
N PRO A 157 12.46 -3.89 15.76
CA PRO A 157 12.31 -3.37 14.41
C PRO A 157 10.87 -2.95 14.06
N TYR A 158 10.73 -1.87 13.31
CA TYR A 158 9.45 -1.40 12.78
C TYR A 158 9.64 -0.75 11.40
N HIS A 159 8.55 -0.59 10.66
CA HIS A 159 8.52 0.20 9.44
C HIS A 159 7.73 1.47 9.65
N ILE A 160 8.16 2.55 9.01
CA ILE A 160 7.41 3.80 8.92
C ILE A 160 7.03 4.05 7.47
N GLU A 161 5.84 4.58 7.24
CA GLU A 161 5.48 5.16 5.95
C GLU A 161 5.63 6.67 6.02
N LEU A 162 6.47 7.20 5.13
CA LEU A 162 6.80 8.62 5.05
C LEU A 162 6.37 9.15 3.69
N LYS A 163 5.51 10.16 3.67
CA LYS A 163 5.23 10.93 2.45
C LYS A 163 6.30 12.01 2.29
N VAL A 164 7.22 11.81 1.36
CA VAL A 164 8.43 12.62 1.21
C VAL A 164 8.08 14.03 0.73
N ALA A 165 8.48 15.04 1.50
CA ALA A 165 8.40 16.45 1.13
C ALA A 165 9.76 17.00 0.65
N SER A 166 10.86 16.47 1.17
CA SER A 166 12.23 16.85 0.81
C SER A 166 13.17 15.64 0.82
N GLY A 167 14.13 15.61 -0.10
CA GLY A 167 15.07 14.50 -0.31
C GLY A 167 15.59 14.45 -1.76
N PRO A 168 16.09 13.29 -2.23
CA PRO A 168 16.39 13.10 -3.65
C PRO A 168 15.17 13.41 -4.51
N HIS A 169 15.36 14.13 -5.62
CA HIS A 169 14.24 14.59 -6.47
C HIS A 169 13.34 13.45 -6.98
N THR A 170 13.88 12.24 -7.12
CA THR A 170 13.12 11.05 -7.54
C THR A 170 12.18 10.50 -6.49
N ASP A 171 12.30 10.96 -5.23
CA ASP A 171 11.54 10.46 -4.09
C ASP A 171 10.50 11.48 -3.60
N VAL A 172 10.63 12.76 -3.95
CA VAL A 172 9.71 13.82 -3.50
C VAL A 172 8.29 13.55 -4.03
N GLY A 173 7.33 13.51 -3.10
CA GLY A 173 5.91 13.21 -3.37
C GLY A 173 5.52 11.74 -3.22
N ASP A 174 6.49 10.83 -3.18
CA ASP A 174 6.26 9.40 -2.99
C ASP A 174 6.02 9.06 -1.51
N ILE A 175 5.38 7.92 -1.28
CA ILE A 175 5.25 7.29 0.04
C ILE A 175 6.29 6.18 0.13
N LEU A 176 7.29 6.40 0.97
CA LEU A 176 8.38 5.45 1.18
C LEU A 176 8.19 4.68 2.48
N THR A 177 8.49 3.38 2.43
CA THR A 177 8.58 2.53 3.62
C THR A 177 10.02 2.46 4.09
N ILE A 178 10.31 3.02 5.26
CA ILE A 178 11.64 3.03 5.86
C ILE A 178 11.67 2.02 7.01
N HIS A 179 12.67 1.16 7.03
CA HIS A 179 12.88 0.14 8.05
C HIS A 179 13.81 0.68 9.15
N ALA A 180 13.26 0.83 10.35
CA ALA A 180 14.03 1.15 11.54
C ALA A 180 14.47 -0.13 12.24
N THR A 181 15.74 -0.20 12.62
CA THR A 181 16.35 -1.37 13.26
C THR A 181 16.83 -1.02 14.67
N HIS A 182 17.37 -2.00 15.39
CA HIS A 182 18.01 -1.73 16.68
C HIS A 182 19.24 -0.81 16.60
N GLN A 183 19.77 -0.57 15.39
CA GLN A 183 20.92 0.29 15.14
C GLN A 183 20.55 1.74 14.77
N THR A 184 19.27 2.05 14.58
CA THR A 184 18.79 3.40 14.23
C THR A 184 18.96 4.36 15.42
N ASP A 185 19.56 5.53 15.20
CA ASP A 185 19.85 6.55 16.22
C ASP A 185 19.49 7.99 15.75
N PRO A 186 18.68 8.76 16.49
CA PRO A 186 17.92 8.35 17.67
C PRO A 186 16.73 7.45 17.30
N GLN A 187 16.26 6.68 18.27
CA GLN A 187 15.00 5.94 18.15
C GLN A 187 13.83 6.85 18.49
N LEU A 188 12.78 6.82 17.68
CA LEU A 188 11.51 7.46 18.00
C LEU A 188 10.88 6.80 19.22
N GLY A 189 10.29 7.61 20.09
CA GLY A 189 9.54 7.16 21.25
C GLY A 189 8.04 7.44 21.15
N PRO A 190 7.27 7.06 22.17
CA PRO A 190 5.83 7.31 22.20
C PRO A 190 5.47 8.80 22.08
N ALA A 191 6.27 9.70 22.66
CA ALA A 191 6.05 11.14 22.57
C ALA A 191 6.13 11.66 21.12
N ASP A 192 7.03 11.10 20.30
CA ASP A 192 7.21 11.48 18.91
C ASP A 192 6.04 10.99 18.06
N VAL A 193 5.58 9.76 18.27
CA VAL A 193 4.37 9.23 17.62
C VAL A 193 3.19 10.14 17.91
N ARG A 194 2.93 10.48 19.18
CA ARG A 194 1.79 11.35 19.55
C ARG A 194 1.92 12.74 18.94
N ARG A 195 3.12 13.31 18.94
CA ARG A 195 3.36 14.66 18.41
C ARG A 195 3.22 14.70 16.89
N THR A 196 3.75 13.70 16.21
CA THR A 196 3.92 13.75 14.75
C THR A 196 2.79 13.03 14.04
N LEU A 197 2.51 11.79 14.42
CA LEU A 197 1.50 10.97 13.73
C LEU A 197 0.08 11.42 14.07
N TRP A 198 -0.21 11.75 15.33
CA TRP A 198 -1.58 12.14 15.72
C TRP A 198 -1.88 13.63 15.50
N ASN A 199 -0.90 14.52 15.70
CA ASN A 199 -1.13 15.96 15.54
C ASN A 199 -0.68 16.52 14.18
N GLY A 200 -0.17 15.68 13.26
CA GLY A 200 0.20 16.09 11.91
C GLY A 200 1.51 16.87 11.82
N GLY A 201 2.62 16.22 12.19
CA GLY A 201 3.98 16.72 12.05
C GLY A 201 4.80 16.01 10.97
N ASP A 202 6.00 16.51 10.76
CA ASP A 202 6.97 15.90 9.85
C ASP A 202 8.00 15.06 10.62
N LEU A 203 8.63 14.16 9.89
CA LEU A 203 9.71 13.31 10.35
C LEU A 203 10.90 13.49 9.40
N THR A 204 12.09 13.62 9.97
CA THR A 204 13.36 13.54 9.25
C THR A 204 13.98 12.17 9.47
N ALA A 205 14.45 11.57 8.39
CA ALA A 205 15.10 10.26 8.38
C ALA A 205 16.42 10.32 7.62
N GLN A 206 17.52 9.98 8.29
CA GLN A 206 18.77 9.66 7.62
C GLN A 206 18.73 8.18 7.24
N VAL A 207 18.90 7.88 5.95
CA VAL A 207 18.69 6.55 5.41
C VAL A 207 19.81 6.12 4.45
N HIS A 208 19.93 4.81 4.26
CA HIS A 208 20.69 4.20 3.18
C HIS A 208 19.93 3.03 2.56
N CYS A 209 20.39 2.57 1.39
CA CYS A 209 19.85 1.36 0.77
C CYS A 209 20.59 0.12 1.24
N ASP A 210 19.85 -0.88 1.74
CA ASP A 210 20.31 -2.27 1.89
C ASP A 210 19.51 -3.16 0.92
N GLY A 211 20.15 -3.58 -0.17
CA GLY A 211 19.49 -4.21 -1.30
C GLY A 211 18.42 -3.30 -1.89
N LYS A 212 17.13 -3.64 -1.70
CA LYS A 212 15.99 -2.83 -2.17
C LYS A 212 15.29 -2.07 -1.04
N GLN A 213 15.73 -2.23 0.21
CA GLN A 213 15.10 -1.63 1.38
C GLN A 213 15.77 -0.31 1.76
N LEU A 214 14.95 0.65 2.21
CA LEU A 214 15.42 1.86 2.90
C LEU A 214 15.63 1.52 4.37
N ILE A 215 16.87 1.59 4.85
CA ILE A 215 17.20 1.37 6.26
C ILE A 215 17.46 2.73 6.91
N ALA A 216 16.84 2.98 8.05
CA ALA A 216 17.09 4.19 8.84
C ALA A 216 18.40 4.06 9.62
N ASP A 217 19.34 4.96 9.35
CA ASP A 217 20.48 5.24 10.21
C ASP A 217 20.04 6.11 11.41
N GLY A 218 19.10 7.04 11.18
CA GLY A 218 18.56 7.91 12.25
C GLY A 218 17.19 8.49 11.94
N LEU A 219 16.40 8.74 12.99
CA LEU A 219 15.03 9.26 12.88
C LEU A 219 14.79 10.38 13.91
N ALA A 220 14.15 11.47 13.49
CA ALA A 220 13.81 12.57 14.37
C ALA A 220 12.46 13.19 14.00
N SER A 221 11.61 13.48 15.01
CA SER A 221 10.40 14.28 14.81
C SER A 221 10.77 15.74 14.55
N VAL A 222 10.14 16.36 13.56
CA VAL A 222 10.22 17.81 13.34
C VAL A 222 9.06 18.48 14.05
N SER A 223 9.38 19.37 14.98
CA SER A 223 8.36 20.19 15.65
C SER A 223 8.02 21.38 14.73
N LYS A 224 6.73 21.63 14.51
CA LYS A 224 6.27 22.87 13.87
C LYS A 224 6.38 24.05 14.83
#